data_AF-A0A0L0VAK5-F1
#
_entry.id   AF-A0A0L0VAK5-F1
#
_cell.length_a   1.000
_cell.length_b   1.000
_cell.length_c   1.000
_cell.angle_alpha   90.00
_cell.angle_beta   90.00
_cell.angle_gamma   90.00
#
_symmetry.space_group_name_H-M   'P 1'
#
loop_
_entity.id
_entity.type
_entity.pdbx_description
1 polymer ?
#
loop_
_entity_poly.entity_id
_entity_poly.type
_entity_poly.pdbx_seq_one_letter_code
_entity_poly.pdbx_strand_id
1 'polypeptide(L)'
;MNFTHYLFSEKFEIIGKANYKAVAKWTKHVDIFKKKYIVIPINEDSHWYFLVILNPENLLSHDTESPPVVLVFDSLLIKHEETCRKAVDYLINEAKNKLNRTVPYSLIDQVHPINVRIPKQPNSYDCGLYVIHCFQKFFTDVDGMMRWINDFEKKKLTISPEIIWDAVTLSEKRNDFYNEIFQLIQAKEN
;
A
#
# COMPACT_ATOMS: atom_id res chain seq x y z
N MET A 1 1.55 0.88 -19.30
CA MET A 1 1.88 1.39 -17.96
C MET A 1 2.89 0.43 -17.34
N ASN A 2 4.16 0.81 -17.19
CA ASN A 2 5.20 -0.09 -16.67
C ASN A 2 5.08 -0.18 -15.13
N PHE A 3 4.40 -1.22 -14.64
CA PHE A 3 4.27 -1.51 -13.22
C PHE A 3 5.63 -1.91 -12.65
N THR A 4 6.36 -0.92 -12.14
CA THR A 4 7.77 -1.08 -11.78
C THR A 4 7.88 -1.32 -10.27
N HIS A 5 7.70 -2.58 -9.87
CA HIS A 5 8.06 -3.25 -8.60
C HIS A 5 7.06 -3.16 -7.43
N TYR A 6 6.48 -4.32 -7.10
CA TYR A 6 5.78 -4.62 -5.86
C TYR A 6 6.76 -5.25 -4.87
N LEU A 7 6.77 -4.81 -3.61
CA LEU A 7 7.43 -5.57 -2.55
C LEU A 7 6.44 -6.61 -2.04
N PHE A 8 6.37 -7.76 -2.72
CA PHE A 8 5.55 -8.89 -2.27
C PHE A 8 6.25 -9.60 -1.11
N SER A 9 5.57 -9.76 0.02
CA SER A 9 6.15 -10.52 1.14
C SER A 9 5.09 -11.07 2.08
N GLU A 10 4.99 -12.41 2.14
CA GLU A 10 4.33 -13.20 3.20
C GLU A 10 4.98 -13.02 4.60
N LYS A 11 5.95 -12.11 4.72
CA LYS A 11 6.81 -11.94 5.88
C LYS A 11 6.89 -10.48 6.31
N PHE A 12 5.80 -9.70 6.18
CA PHE A 12 5.83 -8.31 6.63
C PHE A 12 6.06 -8.17 8.14
N GLU A 13 5.80 -9.24 8.91
CA GLU A 13 6.25 -9.43 10.30
C GLU A 13 7.76 -9.22 10.51
N ILE A 14 8.57 -9.31 9.44
CA ILE A 14 10.03 -9.18 9.45
C ILE A 14 10.48 -7.72 9.38
N ILE A 15 9.58 -6.76 9.23
CA ILE A 15 9.99 -5.37 9.10
C ILE A 15 10.17 -4.73 10.48
N GLY A 16 11.42 -4.52 10.87
CA GLY A 16 11.83 -3.77 12.05
C GLY A 16 13.36 -3.77 12.17
N LYS A 17 13.94 -2.84 12.95
CA LYS A 17 15.40 -2.66 13.10
C LYS A 17 16.21 -3.95 13.31
N ALA A 18 15.70 -4.92 14.08
CA ALA A 18 16.38 -6.21 14.32
C ALA A 18 16.45 -7.09 13.06
N ASN A 19 15.60 -6.82 12.07
CA ASN A 19 15.26 -7.77 11.01
C ASN A 19 15.32 -7.15 9.59
N TYR A 20 15.68 -5.86 9.46
CA TYR A 20 16.03 -5.23 8.18
C TYR A 20 17.02 -6.06 7.35
N LYS A 21 18.03 -6.67 8.00
CA LYS A 21 19.03 -7.52 7.32
C LYS A 21 18.42 -8.68 6.54
N ALA A 22 17.29 -9.23 6.99
CA ALA A 22 16.61 -10.32 6.30
C ALA A 22 15.97 -9.87 4.97
N VAL A 23 15.60 -8.60 4.87
CA VAL A 23 14.87 -8.03 3.72
C VAL A 23 15.72 -7.06 2.88
N ALA A 24 16.90 -6.68 3.34
CA ALA A 24 17.80 -5.73 2.68
C ALA A 24 18.23 -6.11 1.25
N LYS A 25 18.06 -7.38 0.87
CA LYS A 25 18.36 -7.88 -0.48
C LYS A 25 17.18 -7.73 -1.45
N TRP A 26 15.95 -7.53 -0.97
CA TRP A 26 14.75 -7.43 -1.84
C TRP A 26 14.83 -6.26 -2.81
N THR A 27 15.50 -5.18 -2.40
CA THR A 27 15.70 -3.95 -3.16
C THR A 27 17.12 -3.83 -3.71
N LYS A 28 17.90 -4.91 -3.79
CA LYS A 28 19.31 -4.89 -4.21
C LYS A 28 19.54 -4.18 -5.56
N HIS A 29 18.58 -4.29 -6.48
CA HIS A 29 18.67 -3.77 -7.84
C HIS A 29 17.69 -2.62 -8.12
N VAL A 30 17.02 -2.10 -7.09
CA VAL A 30 15.99 -1.08 -7.24
C VAL A 30 16.21 0.02 -6.21
N ASP A 31 16.40 1.24 -6.70
CA ASP A 31 16.34 2.44 -5.87
C ASP A 31 14.88 2.80 -5.61
N ILE A 32 14.37 2.43 -4.43
CA ILE A 32 12.97 2.66 -4.05
C ILE A 32 12.66 4.13 -3.76
N PHE A 33 13.67 4.95 -3.46
CA PHE A 33 13.46 6.38 -3.19
C PHE A 33 13.14 7.16 -4.46
N LYS A 34 13.61 6.70 -5.62
CA LYS A 34 13.27 7.28 -6.94
C LYS A 34 11.88 6.92 -7.44
N LYS A 35 11.08 6.18 -6.66
CA LYS A 35 9.73 5.78 -7.05
C LYS A 35 8.72 6.80 -6.52
N LYS A 36 7.66 7.05 -7.28
CA LYS A 36 6.51 7.83 -6.80
C LYS A 36 5.69 7.07 -5.76
N TYR A 37 5.61 5.75 -5.91
CA TYR A 37 4.77 4.86 -5.12
C TYR A 37 5.57 3.62 -4.71
N ILE A 38 5.44 3.22 -3.44
CA ILE A 38 5.81 1.89 -2.97
C ILE A 38 4.53 1.21 -2.50
N VAL A 39 4.22 0.07 -3.10
CA VAL A 39 3.04 -0.72 -2.74
C VAL A 39 3.46 -1.94 -1.96
N ILE A 40 2.79 -2.14 -0.84
CA ILE A 40 3.14 -3.15 0.14
C ILE A 40 1.87 -3.96 0.50
N PRO A 41 1.65 -5.13 -0.13
CA PRO A 41 0.64 -6.08 0.34
C PRO A 41 1.07 -6.67 1.68
N ILE A 42 0.13 -6.81 2.61
CA ILE A 42 0.36 -7.33 3.94
C ILE A 42 -0.68 -8.42 4.23
N ASN A 43 -0.19 -9.50 4.82
CA ASN A 43 -1.01 -10.55 5.42
C ASN A 43 -0.54 -10.72 6.86
N GLU A 44 -1.42 -10.39 7.81
CA GLU A 44 -1.23 -10.58 9.25
C GLU A 44 -2.47 -11.29 9.77
N ASP A 45 -2.30 -12.39 10.51
CA ASP A 45 -3.41 -13.17 11.09
C ASP A 45 -4.51 -13.57 10.08
N SER A 46 -4.14 -13.96 8.86
CA SER A 46 -5.05 -14.29 7.75
C SER A 46 -5.89 -13.12 7.24
N HIS A 47 -5.52 -11.89 7.56
CA HIS A 47 -6.16 -10.66 7.07
C HIS A 47 -5.27 -9.97 6.05
N TRP A 48 -5.80 -9.79 4.83
CA TRP A 48 -5.11 -9.11 3.75
C TRP A 48 -5.48 -7.64 3.68
N TYR A 49 -4.47 -6.79 3.65
CA TYR A 49 -4.60 -5.35 3.40
C TYR A 49 -3.35 -4.87 2.65
N PHE A 50 -3.28 -3.59 2.29
CA PHE A 50 -2.06 -3.05 1.69
C PHE A 50 -1.79 -1.60 2.08
N LEU A 51 -0.50 -1.25 2.04
CA LEU A 51 -0.03 0.12 2.18
C LEU A 51 0.41 0.68 0.82
N VAL A 52 0.24 1.99 0.67
CA VAL A 52 0.89 2.76 -0.39
C VAL A 52 1.69 3.89 0.24
N ILE A 53 3.00 3.89 0.04
CA ILE A 53 3.87 5.01 0.43
C ILE A 53 4.05 5.92 -0.79
N LEU A 54 3.64 7.18 -0.64
CA LEU A 54 3.80 8.22 -1.66
C LEU A 54 5.07 9.03 -1.40
N ASN A 55 5.81 9.31 -2.47
CA ASN A 55 7.01 10.16 -2.44
C ASN A 55 8.02 9.76 -1.35
N PRO A 56 8.51 8.50 -1.34
CA PRO A 56 9.50 8.03 -0.36
C PRO A 56 10.78 8.89 -0.31
N GLU A 57 11.16 9.56 -1.40
CA GLU A 57 12.30 10.49 -1.42
C GLU A 57 12.19 11.62 -0.41
N ASN A 58 10.96 12.03 -0.04
CA ASN A 58 10.75 13.08 0.95
C ASN A 58 11.27 12.70 2.34
N LEU A 59 11.49 11.41 2.60
CA LEU A 59 12.16 10.97 3.82
C LEU A 59 13.63 11.41 3.87
N LEU A 60 14.26 11.63 2.71
CA LEU A 60 15.68 11.96 2.58
C LEU A 60 15.97 13.46 2.68
N SER A 61 15.00 14.32 2.40
CA SER A 61 15.19 15.77 2.37
C SER A 61 15.37 16.38 3.76
N HIS A 62 15.07 15.62 4.84
CA HIS A 62 14.92 16.14 6.22
C HIS A 62 13.90 17.28 6.33
N ASP A 63 13.16 17.55 5.26
CA ASP A 63 12.20 18.62 5.17
C ASP A 63 10.91 18.12 5.82
N THR A 64 10.66 18.63 7.03
CA THR A 64 9.48 18.29 7.82
C THR A 64 8.19 18.89 7.21
N GLU A 65 8.30 19.76 6.21
CA GLU A 65 7.12 20.38 5.58
C GLU A 65 6.37 19.42 4.64
N SER A 66 6.98 18.31 4.22
CA SER A 66 6.34 17.36 3.31
C SER A 66 6.80 15.91 3.54
N PRO A 67 6.54 15.30 4.72
CA PRO A 67 6.92 13.92 4.97
C PRO A 67 6.27 12.95 3.97
N PRO A 68 6.82 11.74 3.79
CA PRO A 68 6.16 10.70 3.01
C PRO A 68 4.75 10.44 3.53
N VAL A 69 3.81 10.26 2.60
CA VAL A 69 2.41 9.93 2.96
C VAL A 69 2.25 8.41 2.92
N VAL A 70 1.72 7.83 3.99
CA VAL A 70 1.39 6.40 4.06
C VAL A 70 -0.12 6.25 3.99
N LEU A 71 -0.62 5.62 2.95
CA LEU A 71 -2.03 5.26 2.81
C LEU A 71 -2.23 3.81 3.25
N VAL A 72 -3.29 3.55 4.01
CA VAL A 72 -3.68 2.22 4.47
C VAL A 72 -5.02 1.85 3.82
N PHE A 73 -5.05 0.73 3.11
CA PHE A 73 -6.25 0.20 2.46
C PHE A 73 -6.67 -1.10 3.13
N ASP A 74 -7.69 -1.01 4.01
CA ASP A 74 -8.20 -2.13 4.77
C ASP A 74 -9.73 -2.17 4.77
N SER A 75 -10.30 -3.26 4.25
CA SER A 75 -11.73 -3.50 4.12
C SER A 75 -12.42 -3.82 5.46
N LEU A 76 -11.66 -4.17 6.50
CA LEU A 76 -12.14 -4.26 7.88
C LEU A 76 -12.05 -2.93 8.64
N LEU A 77 -11.42 -1.91 8.04
CA LEU A 77 -11.23 -0.57 8.60
C LEU A 77 -10.42 -0.56 9.91
N ILE A 78 -9.48 -1.52 10.05
CA ILE A 78 -8.59 -1.60 11.20
C ILE A 78 -7.44 -0.61 11.02
N LYS A 79 -6.96 -0.02 12.12
CA LYS A 79 -5.78 0.84 12.13
C LYS A 79 -4.51 -0.01 12.28
N HIS A 80 -3.53 0.25 11.44
CA HIS A 80 -2.26 -0.49 11.38
C HIS A 80 -1.07 0.39 11.75
N GLU A 81 -1.16 1.10 12.88
CA GLU A 81 -0.15 2.10 13.28
C GLU A 81 1.24 1.48 13.44
N GLU A 82 1.35 0.32 14.09
CA GLU A 82 2.62 -0.38 14.26
C GLU A 82 3.22 -0.78 12.90
N THR A 83 2.40 -1.34 12.01
CA THR A 83 2.86 -1.77 10.68
C THR A 83 3.28 -0.59 9.81
N CYS A 84 2.60 0.56 9.92
CA CYS A 84 3.02 1.79 9.27
C CYS A 84 4.36 2.30 9.82
N ARG A 85 4.57 2.28 11.15
CA ARG A 85 5.86 2.64 11.77
C ARG A 85 6.99 1.74 11.28
N LYS A 86 6.75 0.43 11.20
CA LYS A 86 7.69 -0.56 10.65
C LYS A 86 8.03 -0.25 9.19
N ALA A 87 7.05 0.10 8.37
CA ALA A 87 7.27 0.50 6.98
C ALA A 87 8.17 1.74 6.86
N VAL A 88 8.01 2.75 7.73
CA VAL A 88 8.89 3.93 7.75
C VAL A 88 10.28 3.59 8.31
N ASP A 89 10.38 2.78 9.37
CA ASP A 89 11.65 2.25 9.89
C ASP A 89 12.45 1.51 8.79
N TYR A 90 11.77 0.71 7.97
CA TYR A 90 12.38 0.08 6.80
C TYR A 90 13.03 1.10 5.86
N LEU A 91 12.30 2.16 5.48
CA LEU A 91 12.83 3.21 4.62
C LEU A 91 14.04 3.91 5.26
N ILE A 92 14.02 4.18 6.57
CA ILE A 92 15.18 4.77 7.26
C ILE A 92 16.41 3.85 7.17
N ASN A 93 16.23 2.55 7.41
CA ASN A 93 17.31 1.58 7.32
C ASN A 93 17.79 1.38 5.87
N GLU A 94 16.89 1.43 4.89
CA GLU A 94 17.20 1.36 3.48
C GLU A 94 18.02 2.57 3.01
N ALA A 95 17.64 3.78 3.43
CA ALA A 95 18.39 5.02 3.15
C ALA A 95 19.82 4.93 3.70
N LYS A 96 19.96 4.42 4.93
CA LYS A 96 21.27 4.21 5.56
C LYS A 96 22.11 3.18 4.80
N ASN A 97 21.52 2.05 4.43
CA ASN A 97 22.25 0.93 3.82
C ASN A 97 22.61 1.17 2.34
N LYS A 98 21.71 1.75 1.55
CA LYS A 98 21.88 1.89 0.09
C LYS A 98 22.44 3.23 -0.34
N LEU A 99 22.10 4.29 0.40
CA LEU A 99 22.43 5.67 0.04
C LEU A 99 23.46 6.29 0.99
N ASN A 100 23.85 5.58 2.06
CA ASN A 100 24.67 6.11 3.15
C ASN A 100 24.10 7.43 3.74
N ARG A 101 22.77 7.55 3.75
CA ARG A 101 22.04 8.72 4.28
C ARG A 101 21.48 8.37 5.65
N THR A 102 21.83 9.16 6.66
CA THR A 102 21.28 9.00 8.01
C THR A 102 20.05 9.87 8.15
N VAL A 103 18.89 9.26 8.38
CA VAL A 103 17.62 9.94 8.61
C VAL A 103 17.26 9.86 10.11
N PRO A 104 16.82 10.95 10.76
CA PRO A 104 16.37 10.92 12.15
C PRO A 104 15.18 9.97 12.33
N TYR A 105 15.27 9.07 13.31
CA TYR A 105 14.17 8.16 13.67
C TYR A 105 12.92 8.90 14.16
N SER A 106 13.07 10.14 14.66
CA SER A 106 11.93 10.99 15.04
C SER A 106 11.00 11.31 13.87
N LEU A 107 11.43 11.13 12.61
CA LEU A 107 10.53 11.26 11.45
C LEU A 107 9.46 10.18 11.41
N ILE A 108 9.67 9.01 12.05
CA ILE A 108 8.64 7.98 12.15
C ILE A 108 7.39 8.53 12.84
N ASP A 109 7.58 9.37 13.87
CA ASP A 109 6.48 9.95 14.64
C ASP A 109 5.78 11.11 13.89
N GLN A 110 6.40 11.64 12.83
CA GLN A 110 5.86 12.71 11.98
C GLN A 110 5.05 12.18 10.79
N VAL A 111 5.25 10.91 10.42
CA VAL A 111 4.46 10.28 9.36
C VAL A 111 3.13 9.82 9.96
N HIS A 112 2.06 10.52 9.60
CA HIS A 112 0.70 10.17 10.00
C HIS A 112 0.02 9.34 8.89
N PRO A 113 -0.25 8.04 9.13
CA PRO A 113 -0.92 7.21 8.14
C PRO A 113 -2.36 7.66 7.92
N ILE A 114 -2.79 7.64 6.67
CA ILE A 114 -4.17 7.90 6.28
C ILE A 114 -4.86 6.55 6.06
N ASN A 115 -5.81 6.23 6.95
CA ASN A 115 -6.71 5.10 6.77
C ASN A 115 -7.75 5.44 5.70
N VAL A 116 -7.50 5.02 4.47
CA VAL A 116 -8.34 5.37 3.33
C VAL A 116 -9.74 4.79 3.53
N ARG A 117 -10.76 5.63 3.38
CA ARG A 117 -12.14 5.17 3.50
C ARG A 117 -12.54 4.36 2.26
N ILE A 118 -12.48 3.04 2.40
CA ILE A 118 -12.95 2.07 1.40
C ILE A 118 -14.24 1.37 1.86
N PRO A 119 -14.98 0.69 0.97
CA PRO A 119 -16.16 -0.07 1.35
C PRO A 119 -15.79 -1.15 2.36
N LYS A 120 -16.62 -1.31 3.39
CA LYS A 120 -16.39 -2.33 4.42
C LYS A 120 -16.80 -3.69 3.87
N GLN A 121 -15.95 -4.70 4.01
CA GLN A 121 -16.32 -6.04 3.61
C GLN A 121 -17.47 -6.60 4.48
N PRO A 122 -18.44 -7.32 3.89
CA PRO A 122 -19.58 -7.85 4.63
C PRO A 122 -19.28 -9.18 5.36
N ASN A 123 -18.13 -9.80 5.09
CA ASN A 123 -17.74 -11.12 5.60
C ASN A 123 -16.27 -11.15 6.08
N SER A 124 -15.78 -12.33 6.47
CA SER A 124 -14.44 -12.52 7.03
C SER A 124 -13.40 -13.08 6.06
N TYR A 125 -13.72 -13.23 4.76
CA TYR A 125 -12.89 -13.99 3.81
C TYR A 125 -12.66 -13.29 2.46
N ASP A 126 -13.28 -12.13 2.23
CA ASP A 126 -13.11 -11.36 1.00
C ASP A 126 -11.98 -10.31 1.05
N CYS A 127 -11.20 -10.21 2.14
CA CYS A 127 -10.16 -9.18 2.28
C CYS A 127 -9.17 -9.16 1.11
N GLY A 128 -8.74 -10.33 0.62
CA GLY A 128 -7.90 -10.42 -0.58
C GLY A 128 -8.55 -9.89 -1.86
N LEU A 129 -9.88 -10.05 -2.01
CA LEU A 129 -10.64 -9.50 -3.14
C LEU A 129 -10.66 -7.96 -3.10
N TYR A 130 -10.86 -7.41 -1.91
CA TYR A 130 -10.85 -5.96 -1.69
C TYR A 130 -9.46 -5.37 -1.93
N VAL A 131 -8.39 -6.06 -1.54
CA VAL A 131 -7.00 -5.66 -1.87
C VAL A 131 -6.84 -5.48 -3.37
N ILE A 132 -7.19 -6.49 -4.18
CA ILE A 132 -6.99 -6.43 -5.63
C ILE A 132 -7.86 -5.34 -6.26
N HIS A 133 -9.13 -5.25 -5.86
CA HIS A 133 -10.06 -4.26 -6.41
C HIS A 133 -9.68 -2.82 -6.08
N CYS A 134 -9.40 -2.53 -4.80
CA CYS A 134 -8.99 -1.20 -4.37
C CYS A 134 -7.65 -0.81 -4.99
N PHE A 135 -6.72 -1.76 -5.13
CA PHE A 135 -5.48 -1.56 -5.85
C PHE A 135 -5.75 -1.14 -7.31
N GLN A 136 -6.56 -1.90 -8.05
CA GLN A 136 -6.88 -1.60 -9.45
C GLN A 136 -7.54 -0.21 -9.60
N LYS A 137 -8.54 0.10 -8.75
CA LYS A 137 -9.25 1.38 -8.78
C LYS A 137 -8.33 2.56 -8.44
N PHE A 138 -7.54 2.44 -7.38
CA PHE A 138 -6.60 3.49 -6.98
C PHE A 138 -5.60 3.81 -8.10
N PHE A 139 -5.03 2.79 -8.74
CA PHE A 139 -4.03 2.98 -9.79
C PHE A 139 -4.62 3.28 -11.18
N THR A 140 -5.94 3.21 -11.37
CA THR A 140 -6.59 3.67 -12.61
C THR A 140 -6.62 5.20 -12.72
N ASP A 141 -6.82 5.89 -11.59
CA ASP A 141 -6.79 7.36 -11.52
C ASP A 141 -6.22 7.83 -10.18
N VAL A 142 -4.90 7.72 -10.01
CA VAL A 142 -4.25 8.07 -8.74
C VAL A 142 -4.54 9.52 -8.35
N ASP A 143 -4.48 10.46 -9.30
CA ASP A 143 -4.67 11.88 -9.01
C ASP A 143 -6.12 12.18 -8.60
N GLY A 144 -7.11 11.60 -9.27
CA GLY A 144 -8.52 11.71 -8.89
C GLY A 144 -8.81 11.09 -7.54
N MET A 145 -8.27 9.90 -7.27
CA MET A 145 -8.44 9.22 -5.99
C MET A 145 -7.76 9.98 -4.85
N MET A 146 -6.56 10.53 -5.07
CA MET A 146 -5.88 11.37 -4.07
C MET A 146 -6.66 12.65 -3.77
N ARG A 147 -7.23 13.31 -4.78
CA ARG A 147 -8.12 14.46 -4.58
C ARG A 147 -9.33 14.07 -3.72
N TRP A 148 -9.98 12.96 -4.06
CA TRP A 148 -11.14 12.46 -3.32
C TRP A 148 -10.78 12.12 -1.85
N ILE A 149 -9.67 11.40 -1.62
CA ILE A 149 -9.19 11.06 -0.26
C ILE A 149 -8.98 12.33 0.56
N ASN A 150 -8.26 13.32 0.03
CA ASN A 150 -8.01 14.57 0.74
C ASN A 150 -9.30 15.37 1.03
N ASP A 151 -10.24 15.39 0.09
CA ASP A 151 -11.52 16.07 0.29
C ASP A 151 -12.42 15.34 1.30
N PHE A 152 -12.38 14.00 1.33
CA PHE A 152 -13.07 13.17 2.31
C PHE A 152 -12.53 13.40 3.73
N GLU A 153 -11.21 13.42 3.91
CA GLU A 153 -10.57 13.72 5.21
C GLU A 153 -10.93 15.13 5.71
N LYS A 154 -11.08 16.09 4.79
CA LYS A 154 -11.50 17.47 5.08
C LYS A 154 -13.02 17.62 5.28
N LYS A 155 -13.77 16.51 5.30
CA LYS A 155 -15.24 16.47 5.46
C LYS A 155 -15.98 17.36 4.46
N LYS A 156 -15.44 17.49 3.23
CA LYS A 156 -16.15 18.16 2.15
C LYS A 156 -17.24 17.24 1.60
N LEU A 157 -18.22 17.81 0.89
CA LEU A 157 -19.20 17.01 0.17
C LEU A 157 -18.48 16.23 -0.94
N THR A 158 -18.44 14.91 -0.82
CA THR A 158 -17.81 14.01 -1.77
C THR A 158 -18.72 12.83 -2.07
N ILE A 159 -18.43 12.14 -3.17
CA ILE A 159 -19.09 10.87 -3.51
C ILE A 159 -18.79 9.85 -2.40
N SER A 160 -19.76 9.01 -2.02
CA SER A 160 -19.55 8.04 -0.94
C SER A 160 -18.52 6.96 -1.32
N PRO A 161 -17.87 6.31 -0.32
CA PRO A 161 -16.94 5.21 -0.57
C PRO A 161 -17.55 4.10 -1.46
N GLU A 162 -18.82 3.78 -1.26
CA GLU A 162 -19.50 2.72 -2.00
C GLU A 162 -19.56 2.99 -3.51
N ILE A 163 -19.71 4.27 -3.89
CA ILE A 163 -19.81 4.69 -5.29
C ILE A 163 -18.41 4.88 -5.90
N ILE A 164 -17.52 5.62 -5.24
CA ILE A 164 -16.19 5.93 -5.80
C ILE A 164 -15.33 4.66 -5.96
N TRP A 165 -15.46 3.73 -5.03
CA TRP A 165 -14.78 2.44 -5.07
C TRP A 165 -15.59 1.39 -5.82
N ASP A 166 -16.73 1.73 -6.43
CA ASP A 166 -17.51 0.80 -7.25
C ASP A 166 -17.83 -0.52 -6.54
N ALA A 167 -18.33 -0.41 -5.31
CA ALA A 167 -18.53 -1.53 -4.41
C ALA A 167 -19.55 -2.56 -4.94
N VAL A 168 -20.44 -2.14 -5.84
CA VAL A 168 -21.46 -3.00 -6.47
C VAL A 168 -20.81 -4.14 -7.25
N THR A 169 -19.67 -3.88 -7.90
CA THR A 169 -18.96 -4.90 -8.70
C THR A 169 -18.20 -5.91 -7.86
N LEU A 170 -17.96 -5.64 -6.56
CA LEU A 170 -17.15 -6.50 -5.70
C LEU A 170 -17.71 -7.91 -5.54
N SER A 171 -19.04 -8.09 -5.56
CA SER A 171 -19.65 -9.43 -5.47
C SER A 171 -19.36 -10.29 -6.70
N GLU A 172 -19.12 -9.67 -7.85
CA GLU A 172 -18.89 -10.36 -9.13
C GLU A 172 -17.40 -10.62 -9.39
N LYS A 173 -16.52 -9.77 -8.84
CA LYS A 173 -15.06 -9.82 -9.02
C LYS A 173 -14.44 -11.19 -8.73
N ARG A 174 -14.96 -11.95 -7.77
CA ARG A 174 -14.46 -13.30 -7.46
C ARG A 174 -14.59 -14.23 -8.68
N ASN A 175 -15.73 -14.18 -9.37
CA ASN A 175 -15.96 -14.97 -10.57
C ASN A 175 -15.15 -14.45 -11.76
N ASP A 176 -15.00 -13.13 -11.87
CA ASP A 176 -14.17 -12.52 -12.93
C ASP A 176 -12.71 -13.02 -12.85
N PHE A 177 -12.10 -12.98 -11.66
CA PHE A 177 -10.73 -13.47 -11.48
C PHE A 177 -10.60 -14.96 -11.74
N TYR A 178 -11.58 -15.76 -11.32
CA TYR A 178 -11.60 -17.19 -11.62
C TYR A 178 -11.61 -17.43 -13.15
N ASN A 179 -12.48 -16.73 -13.87
CA ASN A 179 -12.60 -16.85 -15.32
C ASN A 179 -11.33 -16.41 -16.05
N GLU A 180 -10.72 -15.29 -15.62
CA GLU A 180 -9.46 -14.79 -16.20
C GLU A 180 -8.32 -15.80 -16.00
N ILE A 181 -8.15 -16.33 -14.78
CA ILE A 181 -7.13 -17.36 -14.50
C ILE A 181 -7.38 -18.60 -15.35
N PHE A 182 -8.64 -19.05 -15.43
CA PHE A 182 -9.01 -20.23 -16.21
C PHE A 182 -8.67 -20.06 -17.70
N GLN A 183 -8.98 -18.90 -18.29
CA GLN A 183 -8.63 -18.58 -19.68
C GLN A 183 -7.11 -18.56 -19.90
N LEU A 184 -6.35 -17.97 -18.98
CA LEU A 184 -4.89 -17.93 -19.07
C LEU A 184 -4.25 -19.32 -18.99
N ILE A 185 -4.82 -20.23 -18.19
CA ILE A 185 -4.38 -21.63 -18.12
C ILE A 185 -4.62 -22.30 -19.48
N GLN A 186 -5.83 -22.18 -20.05
CA GLN A 186 -6.16 -22.78 -21.35
C GLN A 186 -5.30 -22.22 -22.49
N ALA A 187 -4.99 -20.93 -22.47
CA ALA A 187 -4.14 -20.29 -23.48
C ALA A 187 -2.69 -20.77 -23.44
N LYS A 188 -2.21 -21.29 -22.30
CA LYS A 188 -0.84 -21.80 -22.13
C LYS A 188 -0.69 -23.27 -22.54
N GLU A 189 -1.79 -24.01 -22.60
CA GLU A 189 -1.83 -25.43 -23.00
C GLU A 189 -1.92 -25.63 -24.52
N ASN A 190 -2.11 -24.54 -25.28
CA ASN A 190 -2.09 -24.52 -26.76
C ASN A 190 -0.82 -23.84 -27.29
#